data_AF-A0A970Y3Z3-F1
#
_entry.id   AF-A0A970Y3Z3-F1
#
_cell.length_a   1.000
_cell.length_b   1.000
_cell.length_c   1.000
_cell.angle_alpha   90.00
_cell.angle_beta   90.00
_cell.angle_gamma   90.00
#
_symmetry.space_group_name_H-M   'P 1'
#
loop_
_entity.id
_entity.type
_entity.pdbx_description
1 polymer ?
#
loop_
_entity_poly.entity_id
_entity_poly.type
_entity_poly.pdbx_seq_one_letter_code
_entity_poly.pdbx_strand_id
1 'polypeptide(L)'
;MSRGERWSRRGLLRKGLLLERSRGEEVRPFPESPPESSPGAEPAEAPASAPAPVEPASPEEIGRRIEAEPACRNLLLRLLEFCADPRAESTIYCWMRPFPELRTTFHTPETLFLRMVEAGAVTYLPGEGQWQTTPAGKQLLLSWRDTAGNRNKKPGI
;
A
#
# COMPACT_ATOMS: atom_id res chain seq x y z
N MET A 1 -1.10 30.37 -16.63
CA MET A 1 -0.85 28.94 -16.87
C MET A 1 -1.19 28.20 -15.58
N SER A 2 -2.34 27.51 -15.55
CA SER A 2 -2.78 26.73 -14.38
C SER A 2 -3.32 25.40 -14.90
N ARG A 3 -2.68 24.29 -14.53
CA ARG A 3 -3.24 22.94 -14.70
C ARG A 3 -3.41 22.34 -13.31
N GLY A 4 -4.63 22.52 -12.81
CA GLY A 4 -5.11 21.92 -11.57
C GLY A 4 -5.42 20.43 -11.74
N GLU A 5 -5.38 19.79 -10.58
CA GLU A 5 -6.31 18.78 -10.10
C GLU A 5 -6.76 17.71 -11.09
N ARG A 6 -6.11 16.55 -11.00
CA ARG A 6 -6.67 15.28 -11.45
C ARG A 6 -6.36 14.13 -10.51
N TRP A 7 -6.65 14.30 -9.22
CA TRP A 7 -6.75 13.17 -8.29
C TRP A 7 -8.05 13.25 -7.52
N SER A 8 -9.06 12.60 -8.09
CA SER A 8 -10.26 12.20 -7.39
C SER A 8 -10.64 10.83 -7.93
N ARG A 9 -11.06 9.93 -7.04
CA ARG A 9 -11.47 8.52 -7.22
C ARG A 9 -10.40 7.46 -6.87
N ARG A 10 -10.19 7.29 -5.57
CA ARG A 10 -10.33 5.99 -4.88
C ARG A 10 -10.79 6.26 -3.44
N GLY A 11 -12.10 6.56 -3.31
CA GLY A 11 -12.80 6.60 -2.02
C GLY A 11 -12.76 5.21 -1.38
N LEU A 12 -12.61 5.07 -0.06
CA LEU A 12 -13.48 5.57 1.01
C LEU A 12 -14.90 5.00 0.93
N LEU A 13 -15.00 3.70 1.17
CA LEU A 13 -16.19 2.98 1.65
C LEU A 13 -15.66 1.88 2.58
N ARG A 14 -16.14 1.60 3.80
CA ARG A 14 -17.16 2.19 4.67
C ARG A 14 -16.90 1.55 6.04
N LYS A 15 -16.78 2.35 7.10
CA LYS A 15 -17.06 1.90 8.47
C LYS A 15 -18.55 2.15 8.74
N GLY A 16 -19.23 1.14 9.32
CA GLY A 16 -20.27 1.34 10.33
C GLY A 16 -21.72 1.48 9.88
N LEU A 17 -22.53 0.46 10.18
CA LEU A 17 -23.90 0.53 10.72
C LEU A 17 -24.25 -0.92 11.13
N LEU A 18 -24.39 -1.26 12.43
CA LEU A 18 -25.63 -1.23 13.23
C LEU A 18 -26.84 -1.77 12.45
N LEU A 19 -27.80 -2.56 12.94
CA LEU A 19 -28.21 -3.16 14.22
C LEU A 19 -29.64 -3.71 13.88
N GLU A 20 -30.08 -4.81 14.50
CA GLU A 20 -31.48 -5.34 14.54
C GLU A 20 -32.10 -5.93 13.25
N ARG A 21 -32.65 -7.15 13.17
CA ARG A 21 -33.61 -7.95 13.98
C ARG A 21 -35.05 -7.40 13.98
N SER A 22 -35.94 -8.02 13.17
CA SER A 22 -37.39 -8.32 13.34
C SER A 22 -38.05 -8.42 11.94
N ARG A 23 -38.61 -9.53 11.44
CA ARG A 23 -39.80 -10.35 11.79
C ARG A 23 -41.17 -9.67 11.43
N GLY A 24 -41.95 -10.33 10.56
CA GLY A 24 -43.37 -10.07 10.20
C GLY A 24 -43.55 -9.78 8.70
N GLU A 25 -43.98 -10.71 7.84
CA GLU A 25 -45.33 -11.28 7.61
C GLU A 25 -46.38 -10.24 7.15
N GLU A 26 -46.73 -10.25 5.85
CA GLU A 26 -48.12 -10.07 5.38
C GLU A 26 -48.31 -10.63 3.95
N VAL A 27 -49.42 -11.36 3.79
CA VAL A 27 -49.87 -12.18 2.65
C VAL A 27 -50.86 -11.39 1.79
N ARG A 28 -50.87 -11.57 0.45
CA ARG A 28 -52.09 -11.61 -0.43
C ARG A 28 -51.76 -11.89 -1.93
N PRO A 29 -52.71 -12.35 -2.77
CA PRO A 29 -52.64 -13.67 -3.44
C PRO A 29 -52.50 -13.67 -4.99
N PHE A 30 -52.15 -14.86 -5.50
CA PHE A 30 -52.10 -15.43 -6.88
C PHE A 30 -53.31 -15.14 -7.81
N PRO A 31 -53.38 -15.59 -9.11
CA PRO A 31 -52.40 -16.09 -10.14
C PRO A 31 -52.47 -15.23 -11.45
N GLU A 32 -51.75 -15.39 -12.57
CA GLU A 32 -51.70 -16.50 -13.56
C GLU A 32 -50.79 -15.98 -14.73
N SER A 33 -49.62 -16.53 -15.05
CA SER A 33 -49.39 -17.50 -16.14
C SER A 33 -47.86 -17.71 -16.35
N PRO A 34 -47.38 -18.96 -16.56
CA PRO A 34 -46.02 -19.28 -17.07
C PRO A 34 -46.11 -19.80 -18.54
N PRO A 35 -45.06 -20.40 -19.16
CA PRO A 35 -43.59 -20.24 -19.07
C PRO A 35 -42.94 -20.00 -20.46
N GLU A 36 -41.71 -19.46 -20.52
CA GLU A 36 -40.68 -19.96 -21.45
C GLU A 36 -39.30 -19.54 -20.91
N SER A 37 -38.70 -20.42 -20.10
CA SER A 37 -37.30 -20.30 -19.68
C SER A 37 -36.47 -21.21 -20.57
N SER A 38 -35.67 -20.60 -21.44
CA SER A 38 -34.54 -21.25 -22.09
C SER A 38 -33.49 -21.62 -21.01
N PRO A 39 -33.11 -22.89 -20.84
CA PRO A 39 -31.94 -23.24 -20.05
C PRO A 39 -30.70 -23.14 -20.93
N GLY A 40 -30.10 -21.96 -20.95
CA GLY A 40 -28.79 -21.69 -21.53
C GLY A 40 -27.87 -21.01 -20.52
N ALA A 41 -27.91 -21.46 -19.26
CA ALA A 41 -27.00 -20.98 -18.23
C ALA A 41 -25.73 -21.83 -18.27
N GLU A 42 -24.74 -21.28 -18.95
CA GLU A 42 -23.32 -21.59 -18.85
C GLU A 42 -22.92 -21.95 -17.40
N PRO A 43 -22.39 -23.16 -17.13
CA PRO A 43 -21.96 -23.51 -15.79
C PRO A 43 -20.61 -22.87 -15.46
N ALA A 44 -20.66 -22.10 -14.37
CA ALA A 44 -19.59 -21.90 -13.40
C ALA A 44 -18.31 -21.24 -13.92
N GLU A 45 -18.37 -19.90 -13.99
CA GLU A 45 -17.21 -19.05 -13.76
C GLU A 45 -16.51 -19.52 -12.47
N ALA A 46 -15.31 -20.07 -12.62
CA ALA A 46 -14.44 -20.45 -11.53
C ALA A 46 -14.26 -19.24 -10.59
N PRO A 47 -14.31 -19.44 -9.26
CA PRO A 47 -14.33 -18.35 -8.31
C PRO A 47 -13.10 -17.47 -8.53
N ALA A 48 -13.38 -16.21 -8.89
CA ALA A 48 -12.44 -15.11 -8.83
C ALA A 48 -11.63 -15.26 -7.53
N SER A 49 -10.33 -15.52 -7.69
CA SER A 49 -9.38 -15.53 -6.59
C SER A 49 -9.58 -14.23 -5.82
N ALA A 50 -10.19 -14.31 -4.64
CA ALA A 50 -10.17 -13.23 -3.69
C ALA A 50 -8.68 -12.90 -3.46
N PRO A 51 -8.22 -11.66 -3.69
CA PRO A 51 -6.84 -11.33 -3.40
C PRO A 51 -6.62 -11.58 -1.90
N ALA A 52 -5.66 -12.44 -1.60
CA ALA A 52 -5.30 -12.82 -0.25
C ALA A 52 -5.16 -11.56 0.64
N PRO A 53 -5.57 -11.63 1.93
CA PRO A 53 -5.32 -10.54 2.86
C PRO A 53 -3.82 -10.25 2.83
N VAL A 54 -3.46 -9.02 2.47
CA VAL A 54 -2.07 -8.57 2.40
C VAL A 54 -1.49 -8.80 3.80
N GLU A 55 -0.64 -9.81 3.93
CA GLU A 55 0.04 -10.08 5.18
C GLU A 55 0.84 -8.84 5.57
N PRO A 56 0.94 -8.49 6.87
CA PRO A 56 1.81 -7.40 7.29
C PRO A 56 3.21 -7.70 6.76
N ALA A 57 3.69 -6.84 5.85
CA ALA A 57 4.94 -7.12 5.16
C ALA A 57 6.07 -7.32 6.16
N SER A 58 6.67 -8.52 6.13
CA SER A 58 7.84 -8.83 6.96
C SER A 58 8.98 -7.85 6.62
N PRO A 59 9.78 -7.40 7.61
CA PRO A 59 10.95 -6.56 7.36
C PRO A 59 11.88 -7.14 6.28
N GLU A 60 11.97 -8.46 6.16
CA GLU A 60 12.77 -9.15 5.15
C GLU A 60 12.26 -8.93 3.72
N GLU A 61 10.93 -8.88 3.54
CA GLU A 61 10.32 -8.63 2.24
C GLU A 61 10.50 -7.17 1.81
N ILE A 62 10.39 -6.23 2.76
CA ILE A 62 10.73 -4.83 2.51
C ILE A 62 12.21 -4.73 2.09
N GLY A 63 13.10 -5.44 2.79
CA GLY A 63 14.51 -5.52 2.46
C GLY A 63 14.74 -6.02 1.03
N ARG A 64 14.15 -7.15 0.66
CA ARG A 64 14.27 -7.73 -0.69
C ARG A 64 13.83 -6.75 -1.79
N ARG A 65 12.75 -5.99 -1.58
CA ARG A 65 12.28 -4.95 -2.53
C ARG A 65 13.24 -3.78 -2.66
N ILE A 66 13.86 -3.35 -1.55
CA ILE A 66 14.90 -2.31 -1.59
C ILE A 66 16.15 -2.82 -2.33
N GLU A 67 16.53 -4.09 -2.10
CA GLU A 67 17.72 -4.68 -2.72
C GLU A 67 17.54 -4.99 -4.21
N ALA A 68 16.30 -5.18 -4.67
CA ALA A 68 15.99 -5.31 -6.10
C ALA A 68 16.33 -4.04 -6.90
N GLU A 69 16.45 -2.88 -6.24
CA GLU A 69 16.78 -1.60 -6.87
C GLU A 69 18.07 -1.01 -6.30
N PRO A 70 19.24 -1.59 -6.64
CA PRO A 70 20.52 -1.18 -6.04
C PRO A 70 20.86 0.28 -6.30
N ALA A 71 20.42 0.84 -7.43
CA ALA A 71 20.62 2.25 -7.78
C ALA A 71 19.87 3.22 -6.85
N CYS A 72 18.74 2.80 -6.28
CA CYS A 72 17.91 3.61 -5.38
C CYS A 72 18.00 3.17 -3.92
N ARG A 73 18.72 2.08 -3.61
CA ARG A 73 18.78 1.47 -2.27
C ARG A 73 19.02 2.48 -1.14
N ASN A 74 20.03 3.34 -1.28
CA ASN A 74 20.35 4.34 -0.26
C ASN A 74 19.24 5.40 -0.12
N LEU A 75 18.67 5.84 -1.23
CA LEU A 75 17.55 6.78 -1.23
C LEU A 75 16.32 6.18 -0.52
N LEU A 76 15.98 4.93 -0.81
CA LEU A 76 14.83 4.23 -0.21
C LEU A 76 15.02 4.03 1.30
N LEU A 77 16.23 3.73 1.77
CA LEU A 77 16.53 3.66 3.21
C LEU A 77 16.40 5.02 3.88
N ARG A 78 16.97 6.08 3.28
CA ARG A 78 16.84 7.44 3.81
C ARG A 78 15.39 7.92 3.81
N LEU A 79 14.57 7.50 2.84
CA LEU A 79 13.15 7.78 2.80
C LEU A 79 12.43 7.17 4.01
N LEU A 80 12.75 5.93 4.40
CA LEU A 80 12.20 5.33 5.61
C LEU A 80 12.64 6.06 6.88
N GLU A 81 13.86 6.58 6.93
CA GLU A 81 14.31 7.41 8.04
C GLU A 81 13.58 8.76 8.07
N PHE A 82 13.38 9.37 6.91
CA PHE A 82 12.68 10.66 6.78
C PHE A 82 11.20 10.57 7.20
N CYS A 83 10.55 9.45 6.85
CA CYS A 83 9.17 9.14 7.24
C CYS A 83 9.06 8.46 8.62
N ALA A 84 10.14 8.39 9.42
CA ALA A 84 10.05 7.84 10.78
C ALA A 84 9.06 8.64 11.66
N ASP A 85 8.99 9.95 11.39
CA ASP A 85 8.00 10.90 11.88
C ASP A 85 6.90 11.10 10.81
N PRO A 86 5.64 11.39 11.18
CA PRO A 86 4.57 11.65 10.20
C PRO A 86 4.93 12.79 9.23
N ARG A 87 4.75 12.55 7.93
CA ARG A 87 5.05 13.53 6.88
C ARG A 87 3.92 13.64 5.86
N ALA A 88 3.65 14.85 5.41
CA ALA A 88 2.75 15.06 4.29
C ALA A 88 3.38 14.52 2.99
N GLU A 89 2.54 13.95 2.12
CA GLU A 89 2.98 13.36 0.86
C GLU A 89 3.79 14.34 -0.01
N SER A 90 3.29 15.57 -0.16
CA SER A 90 3.98 16.62 -0.93
C SER A 90 5.37 16.94 -0.37
N THR A 91 5.54 16.86 0.95
CA THR A 91 6.84 17.08 1.61
C THR A 91 7.82 15.98 1.25
N ILE A 92 7.36 14.73 1.21
CA ILE A 92 8.17 13.57 0.81
C ILE A 92 8.66 13.74 -0.62
N TYR A 93 7.77 14.08 -1.56
CA TYR A 93 8.17 14.27 -2.96
C TYR A 93 9.15 15.42 -3.14
N CYS A 94 8.92 16.56 -2.48
CA CYS A 94 9.85 17.68 -2.49
C CYS A 94 11.23 17.30 -1.94
N TRP A 95 11.27 16.49 -0.89
CA TRP A 95 12.51 16.01 -0.29
C TRP A 95 13.26 15.00 -1.17
N MET A 96 12.53 14.15 -1.92
CA MET A 96 13.14 13.15 -2.80
C MET A 96 13.77 13.76 -4.08
N ARG A 97 13.14 14.77 -4.68
CA ARG A 97 13.58 15.37 -5.96
C ARG A 97 15.05 15.77 -6.09
N PRO A 98 15.75 16.33 -5.08
CA PRO A 98 17.14 16.73 -5.23
C PRO A 98 18.14 15.55 -5.32
N PHE A 99 17.75 14.32 -4.97
CA PHE A 99 18.69 13.19 -4.93
C PHE A 99 19.13 12.76 -6.35
N PRO A 100 20.44 12.64 -6.60
CA PRO A 100 20.95 12.23 -7.91
C PRO A 100 20.54 10.80 -8.29
N GLU A 101 20.29 9.91 -7.31
CA GLU A 101 19.83 8.54 -7.53
C GLU A 101 18.54 8.47 -8.38
N LEU A 102 17.64 9.46 -8.26
CA LEU A 102 16.45 9.58 -9.10
C LEU A 102 16.76 10.02 -10.53
N ARG A 103 17.84 10.78 -10.73
CA ARG A 103 18.22 11.28 -12.06
C ARG A 103 18.92 10.21 -12.89
N THR A 104 19.55 9.25 -12.20
CA THR A 104 20.20 8.10 -12.81
C THR A 104 19.27 6.94 -13.08
N THR A 105 18.06 6.96 -12.51
CA THR A 105 17.05 5.92 -12.71
C THR A 105 15.87 6.46 -13.52
N PHE A 106 15.08 5.56 -14.11
CA PHE A 106 13.86 5.93 -14.85
C PHE A 106 12.63 6.11 -13.93
N HIS A 107 12.83 6.11 -12.61
CA HIS A 107 11.74 6.16 -11.65
C HIS A 107 11.45 7.59 -11.23
N THR A 108 10.16 7.90 -11.07
CA THR A 108 9.73 9.15 -10.43
C THR A 108 9.69 8.97 -8.91
N PRO A 109 9.78 10.04 -8.11
CA PRO A 109 9.64 9.94 -6.66
C PRO A 109 8.31 9.29 -6.24
N GLU A 110 7.23 9.54 -6.98
CA GLU A 110 5.92 8.92 -6.76
C GLU A 110 5.96 7.40 -6.98
N THR A 111 6.65 6.94 -8.02
CA THR A 111 6.78 5.50 -8.31
C THR A 111 7.57 4.79 -7.22
N LEU A 112 8.70 5.35 -6.81
CA LEU A 112 9.50 4.78 -5.72
C LEU A 112 8.73 4.81 -4.39
N PHE A 113 8.04 5.91 -4.09
CA PHE A 113 7.25 6.03 -2.88
C PHE A 113 6.10 5.02 -2.85
N LEU A 114 5.36 4.88 -3.94
CA LEU A 114 4.27 3.90 -4.05
C LEU A 114 4.78 2.48 -3.85
N ARG A 115 5.93 2.11 -4.43
CA ARG A 115 6.56 0.80 -4.20
C ARG A 115 6.86 0.55 -2.72
N MET A 116 7.27 1.58 -1.96
CA MET A 116 7.48 1.45 -0.52
C MET A 116 6.18 1.28 0.26
N VAL A 117 5.09 1.90 -0.20
CA VAL A 117 3.74 1.70 0.35
C VAL A 117 3.25 0.29 0.05
N GLU A 118 3.36 -0.18 -1.19
CA GLU A 118 3.01 -1.55 -1.60
C GLU A 118 3.86 -2.60 -0.89
N ALA A 119 5.11 -2.27 -0.58
CA ALA A 119 5.99 -3.09 0.23
C ALA A 119 5.58 -3.15 1.71
N GLY A 120 4.62 -2.34 2.16
CA GLY A 120 4.25 -2.22 3.57
C GLY A 120 5.29 -1.53 4.44
N ALA A 121 6.23 -0.79 3.84
CA ALA A 121 7.29 -0.08 4.55
C ALA A 121 6.84 1.27 5.10
N VAL A 122 5.83 1.88 4.47
CA VAL A 122 5.21 3.14 4.87
C VAL A 122 3.70 2.96 4.89
N THR A 123 3.03 3.51 5.90
CA THR A 123 1.57 3.48 6.07
C THR A 123 1.00 4.88 6.13
N TYR A 124 -0.24 5.03 5.68
CA TYR A 124 -1.00 6.26 5.80
C TYR A 124 -1.68 6.35 7.17
N LEU A 125 -1.59 7.52 7.80
CA LEU A 125 -2.23 7.85 9.07
C LEU A 125 -3.48 8.70 8.79
N PRO A 126 -4.69 8.10 8.78
CA PRO A 126 -5.90 8.80 8.34
C PRO A 126 -6.32 9.95 9.25
N GLY A 127 -5.88 9.98 10.51
CA GLY A 127 -6.17 11.08 11.43
C GLY A 127 -5.36 12.35 11.16
N GLU A 128 -4.17 12.22 10.56
CA GLU A 128 -3.23 13.32 10.36
C GLU A 128 -3.06 13.67 8.87
N GLY A 129 -3.54 12.81 7.96
CA GLY A 129 -3.34 13.00 6.52
C GLY A 129 -1.88 12.83 6.10
N GLN A 130 -1.12 12.04 6.86
CA GLN A 130 0.33 11.94 6.76
C GLN A 130 0.78 10.49 6.61
N TRP A 131 2.00 10.32 6.14
CA TRP A 131 2.64 9.05 5.91
C TRP A 131 3.73 8.82 6.96
N GLN A 132 3.81 7.60 7.47
CA GLN A 132 4.81 7.21 8.46
C GLN A 132 5.36 5.81 8.16
N THR A 133 6.65 5.62 8.41
CA THR A 133 7.33 4.32 8.34
C THR A 133 6.71 3.33 9.32
N THR A 134 6.37 2.14 8.83
CA THR A 134 5.76 1.07 9.63
C THR A 134 6.75 0.49 10.64
N PRO A 135 6.28 -0.23 11.68
CA PRO A 135 7.16 -0.93 12.61
C PRO A 135 8.14 -1.88 11.91
N ALA A 136 7.70 -2.58 10.85
CA ALA A 136 8.56 -3.44 10.04
C ALA A 136 9.65 -2.64 9.30
N GLY A 137 9.30 -1.50 8.69
CA GLY A 137 10.28 -0.59 8.09
C GLY A 137 11.30 -0.05 9.10
N LYS A 138 10.87 0.25 10.34
CA LYS A 138 11.75 0.66 11.44
C LYS A 138 12.70 -0.46 11.87
N GLN A 139 12.23 -1.70 11.97
CA GLN A 139 13.09 -2.85 12.27
C GLN A 139 14.14 -3.08 11.18
N LEU A 140 13.77 -2.94 9.91
CA LEU A 140 14.70 -3.04 8.79
C LEU A 140 15.80 -1.97 8.89
N LEU A 141 15.45 -0.71 9.23
CA LEU A 141 16.42 0.36 9.43
C LEU A 141 17.40 0.07 10.55
N LEU A 142 16.92 -0.48 11.68
CA LEU A 142 17.79 -0.87 12.80
C LEU A 142 18.78 -1.97 12.37
N SER A 143 18.30 -3.00 11.69
CA SER A 143 19.14 -4.09 11.16
C SER A 143 20.16 -3.58 10.13
N TRP A 144 19.75 -2.67 9.24
CA TRP A 144 20.66 -2.07 8.27
C TRP A 144 21.75 -1.22 8.94
N ARG A 145 21.40 -0.43 9.96
CA ARG A 145 22.37 0.40 10.71
C ARG A 145 23.38 -0.46 11.48
N ASP A 146 22.93 -1.55 12.08
CA ASP A 146 23.80 -2.52 12.76
C ASP A 146 24.79 -3.15 11.77
N THR A 147 24.30 -3.66 10.63
CA THR A 147 25.16 -4.27 9.61
C THR A 147 26.11 -3.27 8.95
N ALA A 148 25.69 -2.02 8.74
CA ALA A 148 26.58 -0.96 8.25
C ALA A 148 27.67 -0.58 9.26
N GLY A 149 27.33 -0.54 10.54
CA GLY A 149 28.30 -0.34 11.63
C GLY A 149 29.29 -1.51 11.76
N ASN A 150 28.83 -2.74 11.55
CA ASN A 150 29.65 -3.94 11.63
C ASN A 150 30.60 -4.09 10.42
N ARG A 151 30.16 -3.75 9.19
CA ARG A 151 31.02 -3.76 7.99
C ARG A 151 32.21 -2.79 8.06
N ASN A 152 32.11 -1.74 8.87
CA ASN A 152 33.20 -0.77 9.08
C ASN A 152 34.21 -1.19 10.17
N LYS A 153 33.93 -2.25 10.94
CA LYS A 153 34.97 -2.91 11.73
C LYS A 153 35.83 -3.74 10.78
N LYS A 154 36.97 -3.19 10.36
CA LYS A 154 38.04 -3.98 9.73
C LYS A 154 38.21 -5.27 10.56
N PRO A 155 38.28 -6.46 9.95
CA PRO A 155 38.77 -7.62 10.67
C PRO A 155 40.18 -7.23 11.14
N GLY A 156 40.33 -7.18 12.46
CA GLY A 156 41.64 -7.03 13.05
C GLY A 156 42.41 -8.31 12.77
N ILE A 157 43.54 -8.14 12.09
CA ILE A 157 44.66 -9.08 11.90
C ILE A 157 44.48 -9.99 10.68
#